data_AF-A0A7L2DQ96-F1
#
_entry.id   AF-A0A7L2DQ96-F1
#
_cell.length_a   1.000
_cell.length_b   1.000
_cell.length_c   1.000
_cell.angle_alpha   90.00
_cell.angle_beta   90.00
_cell.angle_gamma   90.00
#
_symmetry.space_group_name_H-M   'P 1'
#
loop_
_entity.id
_entity.type
_entity.pdbx_description
1 polymer ?
#
loop_
_entity_poly.entity_id
_entity_poly.type
_entity_poly.pdbx_seq_one_letter_code
_entity_poly.pdbx_strand_id
1 'polypeptide(L)'
;LYHERQRLELCALHALNNLLQRPWLSKAAADGICQRLAPRARPNPHRSPLGTGNYDINVVMAALATLGLAAVWWDKRRSLERLHLPHILGFLLNVPSPVTLGTLALPLARPHWLGVRRLGATFYNLDSKLASPAAIGAEPQLR
;
A
#
# COMPACT_ATOMS: atom_id res chain seq x y z
N LEU A 1 -6.24 -6.69 -16.00
CA LEU A 1 -6.15 -6.26 -14.59
C LEU A 1 -4.68 -6.28 -14.19
N TYR A 2 -4.12 -5.16 -13.79
CA TYR A 2 -2.71 -5.06 -13.45
C TYR A 2 -2.49 -5.46 -11.98
N HIS A 3 -1.46 -6.28 -11.71
CA HIS A 3 -1.12 -6.75 -10.37
C HIS A 3 0.38 -7.05 -10.23
N GLU A 4 1.06 -6.35 -9.34
CA GLU A 4 2.40 -6.64 -8.88
C GLU A 4 2.37 -7.49 -7.63
N ARG A 5 3.09 -8.61 -7.71
CA ARG A 5 3.37 -9.46 -6.57
C ARG A 5 4.54 -8.91 -5.76
N GLN A 6 4.45 -9.06 -4.45
CA GLN A 6 5.43 -8.52 -3.52
C GLN A 6 6.81 -9.12 -3.77
N ARG A 7 7.81 -8.23 -3.83
CA ARG A 7 9.22 -8.60 -3.73
C ARG A 7 9.83 -7.87 -2.53
N LEU A 8 10.63 -8.59 -1.75
CA LEU A 8 11.29 -8.04 -0.55
C LEU A 8 10.30 -7.35 0.39
N GLU A 9 10.62 -6.15 0.86
CA GLU A 9 9.82 -5.33 1.77
C GLU A 9 9.14 -4.16 1.04
N LEU A 10 8.86 -4.32 -0.27
CA LEU A 10 8.33 -3.25 -1.11
C LEU A 10 6.79 -3.18 -1.13
N CYS A 11 6.12 -3.65 -0.08
CA CYS A 11 4.65 -3.73 -0.04
C CYS A 11 3.96 -2.37 -0.29
N ALA A 12 4.49 -1.28 0.27
CA ALA A 12 3.96 0.08 0.03
C ALA A 12 3.99 0.46 -1.46
N LEU A 13 5.10 0.15 -2.14
CA LEU A 13 5.29 0.43 -3.56
C LEU A 13 4.30 -0.39 -4.40
N HIS A 14 4.22 -1.69 -4.15
CA HIS A 14 3.33 -2.56 -4.90
C HIS A 14 1.86 -2.23 -4.64
N ALA A 15 1.51 -1.87 -3.40
CA ALA A 15 0.17 -1.39 -3.08
C ALA A 15 -0.19 -0.14 -3.88
N LEU A 16 0.73 0.83 -4.01
CA LEU A 16 0.51 2.03 -4.84
C LEU A 16 0.41 1.71 -6.33
N ASN A 17 1.30 0.87 -6.87
CA ASN A 17 1.26 0.48 -8.28
C ASN A 17 -0.03 -0.28 -8.62
N ASN A 18 -0.43 -1.20 -7.75
CA ASN A 18 -1.67 -1.94 -7.89
C ASN A 18 -2.88 -1.00 -7.78
N LEU A 19 -2.90 -0.10 -6.79
CA LEU A 19 -3.95 0.91 -6.68
C LEU A 19 -4.02 1.81 -7.91
N LEU A 20 -2.90 2.18 -8.52
CA LEU A 20 -2.88 3.01 -9.73
C LEU A 20 -3.09 2.20 -11.02
N GLN A 21 -3.07 0.88 -10.94
CA GLN A 21 -3.17 -0.05 -12.07
C GLN A 21 -2.06 0.14 -13.12
N ARG A 22 -0.84 0.49 -12.68
CA ARG A 22 0.35 0.66 -13.54
C ARG A 22 1.66 0.62 -12.72
N PRO A 23 2.82 0.28 -13.34
CA PRO A 23 4.14 0.26 -12.68
C PRO A 23 4.72 1.66 -12.56
N TRP A 24 4.09 2.49 -11.74
CA TRP A 24 4.42 3.92 -11.66
C TRP A 24 5.56 4.23 -10.68
N LEU A 25 5.52 3.68 -9.48
CA LEU A 25 6.53 3.87 -8.45
C LEU A 25 7.58 2.77 -8.53
N SER A 26 8.84 3.16 -8.69
CA SER A 26 9.99 2.27 -8.61
C SER A 26 10.69 2.38 -7.26
N LYS A 27 11.49 1.36 -6.91
CA LYS A 27 12.30 1.39 -5.68
C LYS A 27 13.23 2.60 -5.65
N ALA A 28 13.86 2.92 -6.77
CA ALA A 28 14.75 4.08 -6.89
C ALA A 28 14.00 5.40 -6.64
N ALA A 29 12.79 5.54 -7.17
CA ALA A 29 11.95 6.72 -6.93
C ALA A 29 11.51 6.81 -5.46
N ALA A 30 11.07 5.71 -4.85
CA ALA A 30 10.70 5.65 -3.43
C ALA A 30 11.90 5.97 -2.52
N ASP A 31 13.07 5.41 -2.80
CA ASP A 31 14.31 5.72 -2.09
C ASP A 31 14.72 7.19 -2.24
N GLY A 32 14.50 7.79 -3.42
CA GLY A 32 14.69 9.22 -3.64
C GLY A 32 13.73 10.08 -2.82
N ILE A 33 12.48 9.64 -2.63
CA ILE A 33 11.53 10.29 -1.71
C ILE A 33 12.06 10.23 -0.28
N CYS A 34 12.50 9.06 0.20
CA CYS A 34 13.08 8.92 1.53
C CYS A 34 14.24 9.91 1.75
N GLN A 35 15.13 10.05 0.76
CA GLN A 35 16.27 10.99 0.83
C GLN A 35 15.81 12.44 0.89
N ARG A 36 14.78 12.84 0.14
CA ARG A 36 14.25 14.21 0.22
C ARG A 36 13.57 14.50 1.56
N LEU A 37 12.87 13.52 2.13
CA LEU A 37 12.22 13.66 3.43
C LEU A 37 13.24 13.75 4.59
N ALA A 38 14.36 13.05 4.49
CA ALA A 38 15.41 13.06 5.51
C ALA A 38 16.83 13.09 4.90
N PRO A 39 17.27 14.24 4.35
CA PRO A 39 18.50 14.33 3.54
C PRO A 39 19.77 14.00 4.33
N ARG A 40 19.80 14.37 5.61
CA ARG A 40 20.96 14.21 6.49
C ARG A 40 20.93 12.94 7.34
N ALA A 41 19.83 12.19 7.36
CA ALA A 41 19.69 11.03 8.24
C ALA A 41 20.40 9.79 7.69
N ARG A 42 21.23 9.16 8.52
CA ARG A 42 21.91 7.88 8.24
C ARG A 42 21.87 7.03 9.53
N PRO A 43 21.07 5.95 9.61
CA PRO A 43 20.18 5.42 8.57
C PRO A 43 19.00 6.36 8.29
N ASN A 44 18.34 6.17 7.14
CA ASN A 44 17.15 6.94 6.78
C ASN A 44 15.92 6.39 7.55
N PRO A 45 15.13 7.22 8.25
CA PRO A 45 14.03 6.74 9.09
C PRO A 45 12.80 6.25 8.30
N HIS A 46 12.69 6.56 7.02
CA HIS A 46 11.51 6.28 6.19
C HIS A 46 11.59 4.97 5.42
N ARG A 47 12.61 4.15 5.68
CA ARG A 47 12.84 2.85 5.06
C ARG A 47 13.70 1.98 5.97
N SER A 48 13.81 0.69 5.65
CA SER A 48 14.70 -0.22 6.39
C SER A 48 16.16 0.27 6.35
N PRO A 49 16.96 0.06 7.42
CA PRO A 49 18.36 0.50 7.48
C PRO A 49 19.23 -0.05 6.35
N LEU A 50 18.92 -1.26 5.87
CA LEU A 50 19.61 -1.91 4.74
C LEU A 50 19.07 -1.46 3.37
N GLY A 51 18.07 -0.58 3.33
CA GLY A 51 17.51 -0.06 2.08
C GLY A 51 16.75 -1.11 1.25
N THR A 52 16.24 -2.16 1.89
CA THR A 52 15.44 -3.25 1.29
C THR A 52 13.99 -2.86 0.99
N GLY A 53 13.51 -1.75 1.53
CA GLY A 53 12.13 -1.27 1.40
C GLY A 53 11.57 -0.82 2.75
N ASN A 54 10.39 -1.34 3.12
CA ASN A 54 9.65 -1.00 4.34
C ASN A 54 9.34 0.50 4.46
N TYR A 55 8.75 1.06 3.41
CA TYR A 55 8.42 2.47 3.35
C TYR A 55 7.27 2.82 4.30
N ASP A 56 7.44 3.91 5.04
CA ASP A 56 6.41 4.43 5.94
C ASP A 56 5.33 5.24 5.18
N ILE A 57 4.32 5.70 5.93
CA ILE A 57 3.23 6.50 5.36
C ILE A 57 3.70 7.83 4.76
N ASN A 58 4.79 8.42 5.24
CA ASN A 58 5.29 9.70 4.72
C ASN A 58 5.79 9.54 3.29
N VAL A 59 6.46 8.42 2.98
CA VAL A 59 6.87 8.09 1.61
C VAL A 59 5.65 7.91 0.72
N VAL A 60 4.63 7.20 1.20
CA VAL A 60 3.37 6.98 0.45
C VAL A 60 2.69 8.31 0.14
N MET A 61 2.50 9.18 1.14
CA MET A 61 1.85 10.48 0.97
C MET A 61 2.65 11.38 0.02
N ALA A 62 3.97 11.43 0.18
CA ALA A 62 4.84 12.21 -0.70
C ALA A 62 4.83 11.68 -2.14
N ALA A 63 4.74 10.36 -2.33
CA ALA A 63 4.58 9.76 -3.66
C ALA A 63 3.26 10.20 -4.30
N LEU A 64 2.13 10.01 -3.62
CA LEU A 64 0.80 10.38 -4.12
C LEU A 64 0.70 11.87 -4.49
N ALA A 65 1.32 12.74 -3.70
CA ALA A 65 1.34 14.18 -3.97
C ALA A 65 1.94 14.53 -5.34
N THR A 66 2.93 13.76 -5.83
CA THR A 66 3.51 13.99 -7.18
C THR A 66 2.54 13.71 -8.33
N LEU A 67 1.41 13.04 -8.05
CA LEU A 67 0.33 12.80 -8.99
C LEU A 67 -0.88 13.71 -8.75
N GLY A 68 -0.78 14.69 -7.85
CA GLY A 68 -1.94 15.49 -7.42
C GLY A 68 -2.97 14.69 -6.63
N LEU A 69 -2.59 13.55 -6.07
CA LEU A 69 -3.44 12.70 -5.22
C LEU A 69 -3.11 12.93 -3.74
N ALA A 70 -4.10 12.70 -2.89
CA ALA A 70 -3.94 12.77 -1.44
C ALA A 70 -4.43 11.47 -0.78
N ALA A 71 -3.71 11.01 0.25
CA ALA A 71 -4.21 9.99 1.16
C ALA A 71 -4.89 10.66 2.35
N VAL A 72 -6.14 10.28 2.60
CA VAL A 72 -6.91 10.79 3.74
C VAL A 72 -7.05 9.68 4.77
N TRP A 73 -6.70 9.99 6.03
CA TRP A 73 -6.88 9.06 7.12
C TRP A 73 -8.37 8.86 7.42
N TRP A 74 -8.80 7.61 7.38
CA TRP A 74 -10.14 7.24 7.79
C TRP A 74 -10.20 7.02 9.31
N ASP A 75 -11.12 7.72 9.98
CA ASP A 75 -11.40 7.49 11.39
C ASP A 75 -12.30 6.26 11.54
N LYS A 76 -11.72 5.15 12.02
CA LYS A 76 -12.42 3.87 12.22
C LYS A 76 -13.64 3.92 13.14
N ARG A 77 -13.80 5.01 13.92
CA ARG A 77 -14.98 5.22 14.78
C ARG A 77 -16.19 5.72 13.99
N ARG A 78 -16.01 6.13 12.73
CA ARG A 78 -17.07 6.59 11.83
C ARG A 78 -17.63 5.41 11.03
N SER A 79 -18.94 5.45 10.78
CA SER A 79 -19.60 4.47 9.90
C SER A 79 -19.07 4.56 8.46
N LEU A 80 -18.80 3.40 7.85
CA LEU A 80 -18.36 3.26 6.45
C LEU A 80 -19.42 3.78 5.46
N GLU A 81 -20.68 3.91 5.87
CA GLU A 81 -21.75 4.54 5.10
C GLU A 81 -21.45 6.00 4.73
N ARG A 82 -20.55 6.67 5.49
CA ARG A 82 -20.13 8.05 5.22
C ARG A 82 -19.08 8.15 4.12
N LEU A 83 -18.54 7.04 3.63
CA LEU A 83 -17.59 7.03 2.52
C LEU A 83 -18.33 7.28 1.20
N HIS A 84 -17.97 8.36 0.51
CA HIS A 84 -18.47 8.63 -0.83
C HIS A 84 -17.60 7.90 -1.87
N LEU A 85 -17.84 6.58 -1.99
CA LEU A 85 -17.04 5.64 -2.78
C LEU A 85 -16.75 6.08 -4.23
N PRO A 86 -17.67 6.72 -4.98
CA PRO A 86 -17.41 7.17 -6.35
C PRO A 86 -16.26 8.18 -6.49
N HIS A 87 -15.94 8.95 -5.44
CA HIS A 87 -14.85 9.94 -5.44
C HIS A 87 -13.55 9.39 -4.85
N ILE A 88 -13.52 8.12 -4.45
CA ILE A 88 -12.36 7.48 -3.85
C ILE A 88 -11.69 6.59 -4.90
N LEU A 89 -10.44 6.92 -5.24
CA LEU A 89 -9.66 6.12 -6.18
C LEU A 89 -9.45 4.69 -5.67
N GLY A 90 -9.20 4.54 -4.37
CA GLY A 90 -9.03 3.27 -3.69
C GLY A 90 -8.61 3.47 -2.24
N PHE A 91 -8.48 2.36 -1.51
CA PHE A 91 -8.11 2.32 -0.11
C PHE A 91 -6.72 1.73 0.03
N LEU A 92 -5.93 2.34 0.91
CA LEU A 92 -4.64 1.81 1.32
C LEU A 92 -4.76 1.40 2.79
N LEU A 93 -4.56 0.12 3.07
CA LEU A 93 -4.65 -0.43 4.42
C LEU A 93 -3.25 -0.80 4.91
N ASN A 94 -2.97 -0.48 6.17
CA ASN A 94 -1.78 -0.96 6.87
C ASN A 94 -2.23 -1.98 7.91
N VAL A 95 -2.05 -3.26 7.61
CA VAL A 95 -2.53 -4.36 8.45
C VAL A 95 -1.35 -5.12 9.05
N PRO A 96 -1.48 -5.67 10.28
CA PRO A 96 -0.49 -6.59 10.81
C PRO A 96 -0.46 -7.85 9.93
N SER A 97 0.73 -8.27 9.52
CA SER A 97 0.91 -9.43 8.67
C SER A 97 1.98 -10.37 9.24
N PRO A 98 1.69 -11.68 9.36
CA PRO A 98 2.65 -12.65 9.87
C PRO A 98 3.93 -12.67 9.04
N VAL A 99 5.06 -12.79 9.73
CA VAL A 99 6.36 -13.04 9.07
C VAL A 99 6.48 -14.55 8.84
N THR A 100 6.72 -14.94 7.59
CA THR A 100 6.94 -16.33 7.22
C THR A 100 8.40 -16.59 6.90
N LEU A 101 8.93 -17.73 7.35
CA LEU A 101 10.20 -18.30 6.94
C LEU A 101 9.91 -19.62 6.22
N GLY A 102 9.89 -19.61 4.89
CA GLY A 102 9.37 -20.73 4.11
C GLY A 102 7.87 -20.92 4.38
N THR A 103 7.48 -22.11 4.83
CA THR A 103 6.10 -22.45 5.23
C THR A 103 5.81 -22.18 6.70
N LEU A 104 6.83 -21.86 7.51
CA LEU A 104 6.66 -21.62 8.95
C LEU A 104 6.27 -20.17 9.21
N ALA A 105 5.14 -19.96 9.90
CA ALA A 105 4.78 -18.66 10.44
C ALA A 105 5.55 -18.41 11.75
N LEU A 106 6.31 -17.32 11.80
CA LEU A 106 6.99 -16.88 13.01
C LEU A 106 6.00 -16.15 13.93
N PRO A 107 6.20 -16.16 15.26
CA PRO A 107 5.38 -15.42 16.22
C PRO A 107 5.70 -13.91 16.21
N LEU A 108 5.85 -13.34 15.01
CA LEU A 108 6.12 -11.93 14.75
C LEU A 108 5.18 -11.45 13.65
N ALA A 109 4.55 -10.31 13.88
CA ALA A 109 3.79 -9.60 12.87
C ALA A 109 4.54 -8.32 12.48
N ARG A 110 4.49 -7.98 11.20
CA ARG A 110 4.99 -6.69 10.70
C ARG A 110 3.88 -5.93 9.98
N PRO A 111 3.89 -4.59 10.01
CA PRO A 111 2.99 -3.79 9.20
C PRO A 111 3.11 -4.16 7.71
N HIS A 112 1.98 -4.19 7.01
CA HIS A 112 1.89 -4.55 5.61
C HIS A 112 0.88 -3.67 4.90
N TRP A 113 1.35 -3.03 3.83
CA TRP A 113 0.50 -2.22 2.98
C TRP A 113 -0.20 -3.07 1.92
N LEU A 114 -1.51 -2.93 1.81
CA LEU A 114 -2.30 -3.51 0.74
C LEU A 114 -3.30 -2.49 0.18
N GLY A 115 -3.64 -2.66 -1.09
CA GLY A 115 -4.58 -1.81 -1.80
C GLY A 115 -5.94 -2.49 -2.00
N VAL A 116 -7.02 -1.73 -1.90
CA VAL A 116 -8.35 -2.13 -2.37
C VAL A 116 -8.87 -1.09 -3.36
N ARG A 117 -9.33 -1.51 -4.54
CA ARG A 117 -9.80 -0.58 -5.57
C ARG A 117 -11.03 -1.12 -6.30
N ARG A 118 -11.95 -0.22 -6.64
CA ARG A 118 -13.05 -0.48 -7.57
C ARG A 118 -12.53 -0.46 -9.00
N LEU A 119 -12.75 -1.56 -9.74
CA LEU A 119 -12.39 -1.70 -11.15
C LEU A 119 -13.62 -2.23 -11.89
N GLY A 120 -14.22 -1.36 -12.71
CA GLY A 120 -15.57 -1.58 -13.20
C GLY A 120 -16.59 -1.52 -12.06
N ALA A 121 -17.42 -2.55 -11.93
CA ALA A 121 -18.44 -2.67 -10.88
C ALA A 121 -17.95 -3.37 -9.60
N THR A 122 -16.72 -3.90 -9.59
CA THR A 122 -16.23 -4.80 -8.54
C THR A 122 -15.04 -4.20 -7.80
N PHE A 123 -15.06 -4.31 -6.47
CA PHE A 123 -13.89 -4.06 -5.63
C PHE A 123 -13.00 -5.29 -5.59
N TYR A 124 -11.70 -5.04 -5.69
CA TYR A 124 -10.68 -6.08 -5.61
C TYR A 124 -9.74 -5.80 -4.45
N ASN A 125 -9.42 -6.86 -3.71
CA ASN A 125 -8.24 -6.91 -2.87
C ASN A 125 -7.01 -7.09 -3.78
N LEU A 126 -6.16 -6.07 -3.77
CA LEU A 126 -4.93 -5.99 -4.56
C LEU A 126 -3.68 -6.18 -3.70
N ASP A 127 -3.79 -6.95 -2.62
CA ASP A 127 -2.66 -7.34 -1.80
C ASP A 127 -1.60 -8.04 -2.66
N SER A 128 -0.41 -7.44 -2.72
CA SER A 128 0.74 -7.95 -3.42
C SER A 128 1.22 -9.33 -2.94
N LYS A 129 0.79 -9.82 -1.76
CA LYS A 129 1.04 -11.19 -1.31
C LYS A 129 0.17 -12.23 -2.02
N LEU A 130 -0.96 -11.84 -2.63
CA LEU A 130 -1.82 -12.73 -3.38
C LEU A 130 -1.22 -13.07 -4.75
N ALA A 131 -1.47 -14.29 -5.22
CA ALA A 131 -1.07 -14.72 -6.56
C ALA A 131 -1.74 -13.90 -7.66
N SER A 132 -2.99 -13.48 -7.43
CA SER A 132 -3.80 -12.64 -8.30
C SER A 132 -4.77 -11.79 -7.47
N PRO A 133 -5.33 -10.70 -8.03
CA PRO A 133 -6.36 -9.93 -7.37
C PRO A 133 -7.56 -10.77 -6.95
N ALA A 134 -7.99 -10.63 -5.69
CA ALA A 134 -9.16 -11.32 -5.17
C ALA A 134 -10.39 -10.41 -5.21
N ALA A 135 -11.48 -10.85 -5.85
CA ALA A 135 -12.72 -10.09 -5.88
C ALA A 135 -13.36 -10.04 -4.49
N ILE A 136 -13.76 -8.85 -4.05
CA ILE A 136 -14.53 -8.64 -2.82
C ILE A 136 -16.02 -8.60 -3.16
N GLY A 137 -16.40 -7.87 -4.21
CA GLY A 137 -17.79 -7.70 -4.62
C GLY A 137 -18.13 -6.24 -4.90
N ALA A 138 -19.40 -5.87 -4.73
CA ALA A 138 -19.88 -4.51 -4.88
C ALA A 138 -19.75 -3.71 -3.56
N GLU A 139 -20.33 -2.52 -3.51
CA GLU A 139 -20.26 -1.63 -2.34
C GLU A 139 -20.76 -2.28 -1.03
N PRO A 140 -21.86 -3.07 -1.00
CA PRO A 140 -22.32 -3.72 0.22
C PRO A 140 -21.34 -4.76 0.78
N GLN A 141 -20.59 -5.46 -0.09
CA GLN A 141 -19.60 -6.45 0.35
C GLN A 141 -18.28 -5.82 0.82
N LEU A 142 -18.02 -4.57 0.42
CA LEU A 142 -16.84 -3.84 0.89
C LEU A 142 -17.03 -3.29 2.31
N ARG A 143 -18.27 -2.94 2.67
CA ARG A 143 -18.62 -2.27 3.92
C ARG A 143 -18.79 -3.23 5.10
#